data_AF-A0A0S1XEL6-F1
#
_entry.id   AF-A0A0S1XEL6-F1
#
_cell.length_a   1.000
_cell.length_b   1.000
_cell.length_c   1.000
_cell.angle_alpha   90.00
_cell.angle_beta   90.00
_cell.angle_gamma   90.00
#
_symmetry.space_group_name_H-M   'P 1'
#
loop_
_entity.id
_entity.type
_entity.pdbx_description
1 polymer ?
#
loop_
_entity_poly.entity_id
_entity_poly.type
_entity_poly.pdbx_seq_one_letter_code
_entity_poly.pdbx_strand_id
1 'polypeptide(L)'
;MVDVYDVDVGKVREVVPKIREYGLIDAEVENRASLIDDTLNTLEDRLEYILNKLDDNEPTEAKLVVKDNSGILIIKIEDIISIRLTVKDHEKLMRDLLG
;
A
#
# COMPACT_ATOMS: atom_id res chain seq x y z
N MET A 1 16.75 -1.46 -12.48
CA MET A 1 17.15 -0.61 -11.34
C MET A 1 16.03 -0.68 -10.33
N VAL A 2 16.35 -0.74 -9.04
CA VAL A 2 15.35 -0.76 -7.97
C VAL A 2 15.67 0.41 -7.07
N ASP A 3 14.75 1.34 -6.94
CA ASP A 3 14.88 2.50 -6.07
C ASP A 3 13.92 2.35 -4.89
N VAL A 4 14.38 2.68 -3.69
CA VAL A 4 13.62 2.54 -2.45
C VAL A 4 13.66 3.86 -1.70
N TYR A 5 12.49 4.33 -1.30
CA TYR A 5 12.29 5.60 -0.61
C TYR A 5 11.52 5.36 0.68
N ASP A 6 11.98 5.99 1.76
CA ASP A 6 11.19 6.08 2.99
C ASP A 6 10.03 7.04 2.76
N VAL A 7 8.86 6.67 3.29
CA VAL A 7 7.62 7.42 3.14
C VAL A 7 7.11 7.80 4.52
N ASP A 8 6.68 9.05 4.66
CA ASP A 8 6.00 9.49 5.86
C ASP A 8 4.65 8.76 6.02
N VAL A 9 4.42 8.17 7.18
CA VAL A 9 3.22 7.37 7.44
C VAL A 9 1.93 8.20 7.43
N GLY A 10 2.01 9.51 7.70
CA GLY A 10 0.90 10.44 7.54
C GLY A 10 0.48 10.61 6.09
N LYS A 11 1.45 10.69 5.17
CA LYS A 11 1.19 10.75 3.71
C LYS A 11 0.47 9.50 3.19
N VAL A 12 0.74 8.34 3.77
CA VAL A 12 0.06 7.09 3.39
C VAL A 12 -1.45 7.21 3.54
N ARG A 13 -1.94 7.78 4.65
CA ARG A 13 -3.37 7.96 4.90
C ARG A 13 -4.06 8.91 3.92
N GLU A 14 -3.31 9.87 3.37
CA GLU A 14 -3.83 10.80 2.36
C GLU A 14 -3.88 10.18 0.95
N VAL A 15 -2.91 9.31 0.65
CA VAL A 15 -2.67 8.77 -0.70
C VAL A 15 -3.40 7.45 -0.95
N VAL A 16 -3.42 6.54 0.02
CA VAL A 16 -4.03 5.20 -0.17
C VAL A 16 -5.52 5.27 -0.56
N PRO A 17 -6.37 6.17 -0.02
CA PRO A 17 -7.75 6.32 -0.49
C PRO A 17 -7.88 6.65 -1.98
N LYS A 18 -6.86 7.29 -2.56
CA LYS A 18 -6.81 7.67 -3.97
C LYS A 18 -5.99 6.69 -4.81
N ILE A 19 -5.56 5.54 -4.24
CA ILE A 19 -4.57 4.68 -4.88
C ILE A 19 -5.01 4.15 -6.26
N ARG A 20 -6.32 4.04 -6.48
CA ARG A 20 -6.93 3.65 -7.76
C ARG A 20 -6.56 4.62 -8.89
N GLU A 21 -6.41 5.91 -8.60
CA GLU A 21 -6.10 6.94 -9.59
C GLU A 21 -4.69 6.82 -10.17
N TYR A 22 -3.80 6.05 -9.51
CA TYR A 22 -2.45 5.77 -10.01
C TYR A 22 -2.41 4.48 -10.84
N GLY A 23 -3.57 3.91 -11.18
CA GLY A 23 -3.67 2.65 -11.92
C GLY A 23 -3.23 1.46 -11.09
N LEU A 24 -3.92 1.23 -9.97
CA LEU A 24 -3.72 0.07 -9.10
C LEU A 24 -3.82 -1.23 -9.92
N ILE A 25 -2.75 -2.03 -9.86
CA ILE A 25 -2.59 -3.30 -10.55
C ILE A 25 -2.88 -4.45 -9.59
N ASP A 26 -2.39 -4.35 -8.36
CA ASP A 26 -2.47 -5.41 -7.37
C ASP A 26 -2.48 -4.85 -5.95
N ALA A 27 -3.12 -5.57 -5.05
CA ALA A 27 -3.19 -5.29 -3.63
C ALA A 27 -3.05 -6.61 -2.87
N GLU A 28 -2.05 -6.67 -1.99
CA GLU A 28 -1.78 -7.82 -1.14
C GLU A 28 -1.78 -7.35 0.32
N VAL A 29 -2.28 -8.21 1.19
CA VAL A 29 -2.12 -8.06 2.63
C VAL A 29 -1.56 -9.37 3.15
N GLU A 30 -0.63 -9.28 4.08
CA GLU A 30 -0.14 -10.39 4.88
C GLU A 30 -0.42 -10.04 6.35
N ASN A 31 -1.10 -10.92 7.07
CA ASN A 31 -1.33 -10.79 8.50
C ASN A 31 -0.71 -12.01 9.19
N ARG A 32 0.24 -11.76 10.09
CA ARG A 32 0.95 -12.82 10.81
C ARG A 32 0.19 -13.33 12.03
N ALA A 33 -0.78 -12.55 12.54
CA ALA A 33 -1.59 -12.91 13.69
C ALA A 33 -2.85 -13.71 13.31
N SER A 34 -3.30 -13.65 12.05
CA SER A 34 -4.40 -14.47 11.57
C SER A 34 -4.22 -14.83 10.10
N LEU A 35 -4.74 -15.99 9.70
CA LEU A 35 -4.96 -16.25 8.28
C LEU A 35 -5.89 -15.16 7.74
N ILE A 36 -5.51 -14.60 6.60
CA ILE A 36 -6.38 -13.71 5.85
C ILE A 36 -7.46 -14.57 5.21
N ASP A 37 -8.68 -14.09 5.32
CA ASP A 37 -9.88 -14.81 4.90
C ASP A 37 -9.86 -15.02 3.37
N ASP A 38 -10.17 -16.25 2.91
CA ASP A 38 -10.26 -16.63 1.49
C ASP A 38 -11.38 -15.87 0.74
N THR A 39 -12.07 -14.95 1.42
CA THR A 39 -13.13 -14.10 0.88
C THR A 39 -12.61 -12.86 0.14
N LEU A 40 -11.33 -12.47 0.31
CA LEU A 40 -10.70 -11.35 -0.42
C LEU A 40 -10.33 -11.72 -1.87
N ASN A 41 -11.35 -12.11 -2.64
CA ASN A 41 -11.21 -12.69 -3.97
C ASN A 41 -10.93 -11.65 -5.04
N THR A 42 -11.39 -10.41 -4.85
CA THR A 42 -11.22 -9.33 -5.84
C THR A 42 -10.24 -8.27 -5.36
N LEU A 43 -9.68 -7.53 -6.32
CA LEU A 43 -8.85 -6.35 -6.02
C LEU A 43 -9.62 -5.29 -5.22
N GLU A 44 -10.93 -5.20 -5.45
CA GLU A 44 -11.82 -4.26 -4.75
C GLU A 44 -11.98 -4.65 -3.28
N ASP A 45 -12.28 -5.91 -2.99
CA ASP A 45 -12.42 -6.41 -1.61
C ASP A 45 -11.12 -6.21 -0.82
N ARG A 46 -9.97 -6.51 -1.47
CA ARG A 46 -8.65 -6.32 -0.85
C ARG A 46 -8.37 -4.85 -0.54
N LEU A 47 -8.71 -3.95 -1.45
CA LEU A 47 -8.51 -2.53 -1.22
C LEU A 47 -9.42 -2.01 -0.10
N GLU A 48 -10.69 -2.42 -0.07
CA GLU A 48 -11.61 -2.04 1.00
C GLU A 48 -11.10 -2.53 2.37
N TYR A 49 -10.63 -3.79 2.43
CA TYR A 49 -9.99 -4.32 3.63
C TYR A 49 -8.77 -3.50 4.06
N ILE A 50 -7.90 -3.13 3.12
CA ILE A 50 -6.72 -2.29 3.38
C ILE A 50 -7.11 -0.92 3.95
N LEU A 51 -8.12 -0.27 3.36
CA LEU A 51 -8.60 1.03 3.82
C LEU A 51 -9.11 0.94 5.25
N ASN A 52 -9.95 -0.05 5.55
CA ASN A 52 -10.44 -0.30 6.90
C ASN A 52 -9.28 -0.52 7.90
N LYS A 53 -8.23 -1.25 7.51
CA LYS A 53 -7.06 -1.47 8.39
C LYS A 53 -6.26 -0.21 8.67
N LEU A 54 -6.14 0.69 7.70
CA LEU A 54 -5.43 1.98 7.85
C LEU A 54 -6.24 3.02 8.64
N ASP A 55 -7.57 2.88 8.64
CA ASP A 55 -8.46 3.66 9.50
C ASP A 55 -8.39 3.16 10.96
N ASP A 56 -8.44 1.84 11.16
CA ASP A 56 -8.39 1.22 12.49
C ASP A 56 -7.01 1.34 13.17
N ASN A 57 -5.93 1.42 12.38
CA ASN A 57 -4.57 1.33 12.90
C ASN A 57 -3.66 2.36 12.24
N GLU A 58 -2.66 2.82 12.99
CA GLU A 58 -1.64 3.73 12.47
C GLU A 58 -0.48 2.92 11.86
N PRO A 59 -0.02 3.24 10.64
CA PRO A 59 1.16 2.61 10.08
C PRO A 59 2.41 2.93 10.90
N THR A 60 3.26 1.94 11.10
CA THR A 60 4.55 2.09 11.81
C THR A 60 5.70 2.36 10.85
N GLU A 61 5.61 1.87 9.61
CA GLU A 61 6.61 2.05 8.58
C GLU A 61 5.93 2.09 7.21
N ALA A 62 6.44 2.95 6.33
CA ALA A 62 6.03 2.96 4.93
C ALA A 62 7.25 3.15 4.02
N LYS A 63 7.25 2.41 2.91
CA LYS A 63 8.28 2.50 1.88
C LYS A 63 7.66 2.48 0.51
N LEU A 64 8.22 3.29 -0.38
CA LEU A 64 7.93 3.22 -1.80
C LEU A 64 9.10 2.53 -2.51
N VAL A 65 8.79 1.48 -3.27
CA VAL A 65 9.75 0.79 -4.13
C VAL A 65 9.36 1.03 -5.58
N VAL A 66 10.28 1.57 -6.37
CA VAL A 66 10.10 1.70 -7.82
C VAL A 66 10.92 0.61 -8.51
N LYS A 67 10.22 -0.24 -9.25
CA LYS A 67 10.83 -1.37 -9.97
C LYS A 67 10.05 -1.65 -11.25
N ASP A 68 10.78 -1.88 -12.34
CA ASP A 68 10.20 -2.25 -13.64
C ASP A 68 9.08 -1.30 -14.09
N ASN A 69 9.29 0.01 -13.87
CA ASN A 69 8.35 1.10 -14.18
C ASN A 69 7.01 1.04 -13.42
N SER A 70 6.94 0.24 -12.35
CA SER A 70 5.81 0.15 -11.42
C SER A 70 6.20 0.73 -10.06
N GLY A 71 5.22 1.25 -9.34
CA GLY A 71 5.37 1.76 -7.98
C GLY A 71 4.75 0.77 -7.01
N ILE A 72 5.50 0.37 -5.99
CA ILE A 72 5.05 -0.58 -4.97
C ILE A 72 5.12 0.14 -3.63
N LEU A 73 3.97 0.50 -3.10
CA LEU A 73 3.85 1.05 -1.76
C LEU A 73 3.73 -0.12 -0.76
N ILE A 74 4.71 -0.22 0.13
CA ILE A 74 4.75 -1.19 1.22
C ILE A 74 4.44 -0.44 2.51
N ILE A 75 3.45 -0.91 3.25
CA ILE A 75 3.00 -0.31 4.50
C ILE A 75 3.02 -1.39 5.57
N LYS A 76 3.63 -1.11 6.71
CA LYS A 76 3.57 -1.98 7.88
C LYS A 76 2.72 -1.34 8.96
N ILE A 77 1.92 -2.17 9.60
CA ILE A 77 1.18 -1.83 10.80
C ILE A 77 1.67 -2.80 11.87
N GLU A 78 2.39 -2.25 12.84
CA GLU A 78 3.17 -3.03 13.80
C GLU A 78 4.10 -4.03 13.08
N ASP A 79 4.49 -5.12 13.76
CA ASP A 79 5.22 -6.25 13.14
C ASP A 79 4.27 -7.38 12.67
N ILE A 80 2.98 -7.07 12.55
CA ILE A 80 1.91 -8.05 12.36
C ILE A 80 1.33 -8.00 10.95
N ILE A 81 1.06 -6.80 10.43
CA ILE A 81 0.39 -6.62 9.14
C ILE A 81 1.35 -5.94 8.16
N SER A 82 1.48 -6.54 6.98
CA SER A 82 2.19 -5.97 5.83
C SER A 82 1.21 -5.82 4.67
N ILE A 83 1.09 -4.60 4.17
CA ILE A 83 0.25 -4.25 3.03
C ILE A 83 1.16 -3.91 1.86
N ARG A 84 0.81 -4.38 0.67
CA ARG A 84 1.50 -4.09 -0.58
C ARG A 84 0.52 -3.62 -1.63
N LEU A 85 0.73 -2.42 -2.14
CA LEU A 85 -0.07 -1.83 -3.21
C LEU A 85 0.82 -1.58 -4.42
N THR A 86 0.51 -2.23 -5.54
CA THR A 86 1.27 -2.07 -6.79
C THR A 86 0.48 -1.23 -7.77
N VAL A 87 1.08 -0.16 -8.26
CA VAL A 87 0.47 0.79 -9.20
C VAL A 87 1.32 0.95 -10.47
N LYS A 88 0.65 1.29 -11.57
CA LYS A 88 1.30 1.55 -12.86
C LYS A 88 1.96 2.94 -12.90
N ASP A 89 1.27 3.96 -12.41
CA ASP A 89 1.72 5.35 -12.45
C ASP A 89 2.57 5.68 -11.22
N HIS A 90 3.81 5.19 -11.22
CA HIS A 90 4.75 5.39 -10.12
C HIS A 90 5.19 6.85 -9.99
N GLU A 91 5.23 7.62 -11.09
CA GLU A 91 5.63 9.03 -11.05
C GLU A 91 4.59 9.89 -10.32
N LYS A 92 3.29 9.68 -10.60
CA LYS A 92 2.22 10.36 -9.87
C LYS A 92 2.19 9.91 -8.40
N LEU A 93 2.39 8.63 -8.12
CA LEU A 93 2.47 8.14 -6.74
C LEU A 93 3.65 8.75 -5.96
N MET A 94 4.84 8.80 -6.57
CA MET A 94 6.04 9.40 -5.98
C MET A 94 5.81 10.86 -5.62
N ARG A 95 5.20 11.63 -6.52
CA ARG A 95 4.92 13.06 -6.29
C ARG A 95 4.07 13.31 -5.06
N ASP A 96 3.04 12.49 -4.86
CA ASP A 96 2.09 12.69 -3.75
C ASP A 96 2.67 12.18 -2.41
N LEU A 97 3.53 11.15 -2.44
CA LEU A 97 4.16 10.59 -1.25
C LEU A 97 5.43 11.33 -0.81
N LEU A 98 6.23 11.85 -1.74
CA LEU A 98 7.56 12.41 -1.48
C LEU A 98 7.65 13.93 -1.70
N GLY A 99 6.59 14.54 -2.28
CA GLY A 99 6.45 15.99 -2.45
C GLY A 99 5.77 16.68 -1.27
#